data_AF-A0A433PJT5-F1
#
_entry.id   AF-A0A433PJT5-F1
#
_cell.length_a   1.000
_cell.length_b   1.000
_cell.length_c   1.000
_cell.angle_alpha   90.00
_cell.angle_beta   90.00
_cell.angle_gamma   90.00
#
_symmetry.space_group_name_H-M   'P 1'
#
loop_
_entity.id
_entity.type
_entity.pdbx_description
1 polymer ?
#
loop_
_entity_poly.entity_id
_entity_poly.type
_entity_poly.pdbx_seq_one_letter_code
_entity_poly.pdbx_strand_id
1 'polypeptide(L)'
;MKFAKQLSLRTIPNWEEHYVDYKGLKKYIKESQPKYAGTVFQCAIFDRQSYSSTIHTFTLPNYITTESNNDATLLASISDHFRELLVVELQKVEGHYLIRSKEGSEQLEEQSAAVSIFLCVGLAVVSSSKDGQT
;
A
#
# COMPACT_ATOMS: atom_id res chain seq x y z
N MET A 1 15.57 -1.09 -12.12
CA MET A 1 15.34 -0.98 -10.66
C MET A 1 15.08 -2.36 -10.05
N LYS A 2 15.66 -2.68 -8.87
CA LYS A 2 15.45 -3.98 -8.16
C LYS A 2 14.43 -3.88 -7.02
N PHE A 3 13.27 -3.25 -7.30
CA PHE A 3 12.25 -2.96 -6.28
C PHE A 3 11.73 -4.19 -5.56
N ALA A 4 11.45 -5.30 -6.28
CA ALA A 4 11.01 -6.56 -5.67
C ALA A 4 11.95 -7.05 -4.55
N LYS A 5 13.27 -6.89 -4.74
CA LYS A 5 14.27 -7.27 -3.74
C LYS A 5 14.29 -6.30 -2.57
N GLN A 6 14.11 -5.01 -2.83
CA GLN A 6 14.05 -3.99 -1.77
C GLN A 6 12.82 -4.18 -0.89
N LEU A 7 11.67 -4.49 -1.51
CA LEU A 7 10.42 -4.77 -0.80
C LEU A 7 10.59 -5.97 0.12
N SER A 8 11.06 -7.11 -0.40
CA SER A 8 11.22 -8.34 0.39
C SER A 8 12.23 -8.25 1.54
N LEU A 9 13.18 -7.31 1.46
CA LEU A 9 14.18 -7.12 2.53
C LEU A 9 13.68 -6.18 3.64
N ARG A 10 12.59 -5.45 3.41
CA ARG A 10 12.04 -4.45 4.33
C ARG A 10 10.65 -4.83 4.84
N THR A 11 10.11 -5.97 4.40
CA THR A 11 8.87 -6.52 4.90
C THR A 11 9.03 -6.97 6.34
N ILE A 12 8.12 -6.53 7.19
CA ILE A 12 7.96 -7.06 8.54
C ILE A 12 7.37 -8.47 8.41
N PRO A 13 7.99 -9.52 8.97
CA PRO A 13 7.58 -10.92 8.73
C PRO A 13 6.10 -11.18 9.00
N ASN A 14 5.57 -10.66 10.11
CA ASN A 14 4.18 -10.85 10.50
C ASN A 14 3.18 -10.08 9.61
N TRP A 15 3.67 -9.20 8.72
CA TRP A 15 2.84 -8.40 7.82
C TRP A 15 3.01 -8.81 6.36
N GLU A 16 3.81 -9.85 6.07
CA GLU A 16 4.18 -10.23 4.71
C GLU A 16 2.98 -10.37 3.78
N GLU A 17 1.89 -11.00 4.26
CA GLU A 17 0.64 -11.18 3.50
C GLU A 17 -0.13 -9.89 3.23
N HIS A 18 0.09 -8.85 4.03
CA HIS A 18 -0.56 -7.55 3.91
C HIS A 18 0.22 -6.57 3.03
N TYR A 19 1.46 -6.90 2.63
CA TYR A 19 2.18 -6.11 1.63
C TYR A 19 1.62 -6.32 0.23
N VAL A 20 1.90 -5.34 -0.65
CA VAL A 20 1.55 -5.43 -2.07
C VAL A 20 2.22 -6.64 -2.73
N ASP A 21 1.46 -7.45 -3.46
CA ASP A 21 1.96 -8.56 -4.27
C ASP A 21 2.60 -8.05 -5.56
N TYR A 22 3.74 -7.37 -5.39
CA TYR A 22 4.52 -6.85 -6.51
C TYR A 22 4.99 -7.94 -7.47
N LYS A 23 5.22 -9.17 -6.98
CA LYS A 23 5.69 -10.29 -7.82
C LYS A 23 4.54 -10.80 -8.71
N GLY A 24 3.35 -10.98 -8.16
CA GLY A 24 2.15 -11.37 -8.91
C GLY A 24 1.74 -10.33 -9.93
N LEU A 25 1.67 -9.05 -9.54
CA LEU A 25 1.36 -7.96 -10.48
C LEU A 25 2.36 -7.87 -11.64
N LYS A 26 3.66 -8.05 -11.34
CA LYS A 26 4.71 -8.07 -12.37
C LYS A 26 4.62 -9.30 -13.27
N LYS A 27 4.27 -10.46 -12.71
CA LYS A 27 4.05 -11.70 -13.45
C LYS A 27 2.87 -11.54 -14.41
N TYR A 28 1.76 -10.98 -13.93
CA TYR A 28 0.58 -10.67 -14.73
C TYR A 28 0.94 -9.83 -15.96
N ILE A 29 1.61 -8.68 -15.77
CA ILE A 29 2.04 -7.83 -16.90
C ILE A 29 2.88 -8.61 -17.92
N LYS A 30 3.81 -9.46 -17.47
CA LYS A 30 4.66 -10.25 -18.36
C LYS A 30 3.88 -11.30 -19.15
N GLU A 31 2.91 -11.95 -18.52
CA GLU A 31 2.09 -12.99 -19.13
C GLU A 31 1.01 -12.41 -20.06
N SER A 32 0.58 -11.17 -19.80
CA SER A 32 -0.33 -10.40 -20.67
C SER A 32 0.38 -9.71 -21.84
N GLN A 33 1.72 -9.67 -21.85
CA GLN A 33 2.52 -9.02 -22.90
C GLN A 33 2.69 -9.73 -24.26
N PRO A 34 2.39 -11.03 -24.49
CA PRO A 34 2.76 -11.68 -25.75
C PRO A 34 1.94 -11.25 -26.99
N LYS A 35 1.13 -10.17 -26.93
CA LYS A 35 0.30 -9.69 -28.05
C LYS A 35 0.44 -8.21 -28.44
N TYR A 36 1.24 -7.40 -27.74
CA TYR A 36 1.24 -5.93 -27.91
C TYR A 36 2.58 -5.32 -28.31
N ALA A 37 3.27 -6.00 -29.21
CA ALA A 37 4.51 -5.50 -29.75
C ALA A 37 4.26 -4.28 -30.68
N GLY A 38 5.12 -3.27 -30.59
CA GLY A 38 5.07 -2.09 -31.47
C GLY A 38 3.96 -1.07 -31.19
N THR A 39 3.08 -1.31 -30.21
CA THR A 39 2.04 -0.34 -29.84
C THR A 39 2.66 0.78 -29.00
N VAL A 40 2.34 2.02 -29.37
CA VAL A 40 2.74 3.22 -28.62
C VAL A 40 1.68 3.48 -27.55
N PHE A 41 2.10 3.55 -26.29
CA PHE A 41 1.20 3.81 -25.17
C PHE A 41 1.45 5.19 -24.60
N GLN A 42 0.38 5.94 -24.37
CA GLN A 42 0.42 7.14 -23.54
C GLN A 42 -0.12 6.79 -22.16
N CYS A 43 0.70 7.01 -21.13
CA CYS A 43 0.30 6.88 -19.74
C CYS A 43 0.45 8.25 -19.07
N ALA A 44 -0.63 8.71 -18.42
CA ALA A 44 -0.56 9.89 -17.56
C ALA A 44 0.02 9.46 -16.21
N ILE A 45 1.21 9.97 -15.88
CA ILE A 45 1.80 9.82 -14.56
C ILE A 45 1.43 11.06 -13.75
N PHE A 46 0.67 10.86 -12.68
CA PHE A 46 0.33 11.92 -11.73
C PHE A 46 1.50 12.14 -10.77
N ASP A 47 2.05 13.35 -10.79
CA ASP A 47 3.05 13.78 -9.82
C ASP A 47 2.35 14.51 -8.66
N ARG A 48 2.46 13.89 -7.48
CA ARG A 48 1.86 14.40 -6.25
C ARG A 48 2.53 15.69 -5.75
N GLN A 49 3.80 15.92 -6.07
CA GLN A 49 4.51 17.12 -5.62
C GLN A 49 4.13 18.35 -6.42
N SER A 50 3.90 18.18 -7.72
CA SER A 50 3.50 19.25 -8.63
C SER A 50 1.98 19.33 -8.88
N TYR A 51 1.19 18.40 -8.33
CA TYR A 51 -0.25 18.25 -8.60
C TYR A 51 -0.56 18.26 -10.11
N SER A 52 0.34 17.71 -10.91
CA SER A 52 0.29 17.76 -12.37
C SER A 52 0.42 16.37 -12.96
N SER A 53 -0.30 16.14 -14.05
CA SER A 53 -0.21 14.90 -14.83
C SER A 53 0.71 15.11 -16.03
N THR A 54 1.80 14.36 -16.10
CA THR A 54 2.67 14.35 -17.28
C THR A 54 2.34 13.13 -18.13
N ILE A 55 2.08 13.35 -19.42
CA ILE A 55 1.86 12.24 -20.36
C ILE A 55 3.22 11.72 -20.81
N HIS A 56 3.50 10.46 -20.49
CA HIS A 56 4.69 9.76 -20.96
C HIS A 56 4.32 8.80 -22.09
N THR A 57 5.10 8.84 -23.16
CA THR A 57 4.98 7.93 -24.29
C THR A 57 5.98 6.79 -24.13
N PHE A 58 5.48 5.55 -24.12
CA PHE A 58 6.30 4.34 -24.02
C PHE A 58 6.14 3.49 -25.28
N THR A 59 7.27 2.97 -25.78
CA THR A 59 7.32 2.05 -26.92
C THR A 59 7.96 0.75 -26.45
N LEU A 60 7.27 -0.37 -26.60
CA LEU A 60 7.81 -1.69 -26.26
C LEU A 60 8.64 -2.25 -27.43
N PRO A 61 9.82 -2.86 -27.16
CA PRO A 61 10.68 -3.43 -28.21
C PRO A 61 10.05 -4.66 -28.91
N ASN A 62 10.35 -4.79 -30.21
CA ASN A 62 9.71 -5.59 -31.26
C ASN A 62 9.42 -7.08 -31.01
N TYR A 63 8.24 -7.52 -31.46
CA TYR A 63 7.98 -8.75 -32.22
C TYR A 63 6.75 -8.55 -33.15
N ILE A 64 6.48 -9.48 -34.05
CA ILE A 64 5.56 -9.35 -35.21
C ILE A 64 4.08 -9.20 -34.79
N THR A 65 3.37 -8.22 -35.37
CA THR A 65 1.92 -8.01 -35.24
C THR A 65 1.16 -8.50 -36.48
N THR A 66 0.07 -9.24 -36.26
CA THR A 66 -0.95 -9.55 -37.27
C THR A 66 -2.34 -9.29 -36.67
N GLU A 67 -3.08 -8.33 -37.28
CA GLU A 67 -4.53 -8.05 -37.17
C GLU A 67 -5.04 -7.01 -36.14
N SER A 68 -5.48 -5.84 -36.62
CA SER A 68 -5.52 -4.58 -35.85
C SER A 68 -6.84 -4.17 -35.17
N ASN A 69 -7.87 -5.02 -35.07
CA ASN A 69 -9.16 -4.63 -34.43
C ASN A 69 -9.51 -5.41 -33.15
N ASN A 70 -9.10 -6.68 -33.03
CA ASN A 70 -9.31 -7.46 -31.81
C ASN A 70 -8.31 -7.09 -30.69
N ASP A 71 -7.19 -6.48 -31.06
CA ASP A 71 -6.10 -6.17 -30.12
C ASP A 71 -6.46 -5.03 -29.16
N ALA A 72 -7.17 -3.99 -29.61
CA ALA A 72 -7.53 -2.84 -28.78
C ALA A 72 -8.53 -3.20 -27.67
N THR A 73 -9.54 -4.02 -27.98
CA THR A 73 -10.52 -4.49 -26.99
C THR A 73 -9.89 -5.45 -25.98
N LEU A 74 -8.99 -6.34 -26.43
CA LEU A 74 -8.25 -7.22 -25.54
C LEU A 74 -7.33 -6.42 -24.61
N LEU A 75 -6.72 -5.34 -25.11
CA LEU A 75 -5.83 -4.49 -24.32
C LEU A 75 -6.60 -3.73 -23.25
N ALA A 76 -7.75 -3.17 -23.62
CA ALA A 76 -8.66 -2.52 -22.67
C ALA A 76 -9.08 -3.50 -21.57
N SER A 77 -9.46 -4.73 -21.93
CA SER A 77 -9.82 -5.77 -20.96
C SER A 77 -8.66 -6.15 -20.03
N ILE A 78 -7.43 -6.28 -20.55
CA ILE A 78 -6.22 -6.53 -19.73
C ILE A 78 -5.93 -5.35 -18.80
N SER A 79 -6.07 -4.13 -19.29
CA SER A 79 -5.86 -2.90 -18.51
C SER A 79 -6.89 -2.78 -17.39
N ASP A 80 -8.16 -3.02 -17.69
CA ASP A 80 -9.25 -2.98 -16.71
C ASP A 80 -9.06 -4.06 -15.65
N HIS A 81 -8.72 -5.28 -16.04
CA HIS A 81 -8.45 -6.34 -15.07
C HIS A 81 -7.20 -6.05 -14.23
N PHE A 82 -6.14 -5.49 -14.82
CA PHE A 82 -4.98 -5.06 -14.04
C PHE A 82 -5.34 -3.95 -13.04
N ARG A 83 -6.23 -3.03 -13.42
CA ARG A 83 -6.76 -1.99 -12.52
C ARG A 83 -7.54 -2.62 -11.36
N GLU A 84 -8.35 -3.64 -11.60
CA GLU A 84 -9.03 -4.39 -10.56
C GLU A 84 -8.03 -5.03 -9.58
N LEU A 85 -6.99 -5.71 -10.10
CA LEU A 85 -5.93 -6.29 -9.27
C LEU A 85 -5.23 -5.22 -8.40
N LEU A 86 -4.96 -4.03 -8.95
CA LEU A 86 -4.39 -2.92 -8.19
C LEU A 86 -5.34 -2.42 -7.09
N VAL A 87 -6.64 -2.34 -7.36
CA VAL A 87 -7.64 -1.93 -6.36
C VAL A 87 -7.72 -2.95 -5.22
N VAL A 88 -7.75 -4.25 -5.53
CA VAL A 88 -7.75 -5.31 -4.50
C VAL A 88 -6.51 -5.20 -3.61
N GLU A 89 -5.34 -5.03 -4.20
CA GLU A 89 -4.09 -4.88 -3.46
C GLU A 89 -4.05 -3.59 -2.61
N LEU A 90 -4.60 -2.48 -3.12
CA LEU A 90 -4.72 -1.24 -2.35
C LEU A 90 -5.66 -1.41 -1.14
N GLN A 91 -6.84 -2.01 -1.34
CA GLN A 91 -7.79 -2.27 -0.27
C GLN A 91 -7.21 -3.18 0.83
N LYS A 92 -6.43 -4.19 0.44
CA LYS A 92 -5.72 -5.07 1.37
C LYS A 92 -4.74 -4.28 2.25
N VAL A 93 -3.88 -3.47 1.62
CA VAL A 93 -2.87 -2.66 2.32
C VAL A 93 -3.55 -1.63 3.24
N GLU A 94 -4.57 -0.94 2.73
CA GLU A 94 -5.35 0.05 3.49
C GLU A 94 -6.08 -0.59 4.67
N GLY A 95 -6.72 -1.74 4.48
CA GLY A 95 -7.42 -2.47 5.54
C GLY A 95 -6.50 -2.82 6.70
N HIS A 96 -5.32 -3.40 6.41
CA HIS A 96 -4.34 -3.70 7.46
C HIS A 96 -3.80 -2.43 8.14
N TYR A 97 -3.54 -1.37 7.39
CA TYR A 97 -3.13 -0.09 7.96
C TYR A 97 -4.17 0.48 8.94
N LEU A 98 -5.45 0.49 8.57
CA LEU A 98 -6.52 1.01 9.41
C LEU A 98 -6.69 0.20 10.70
N ILE A 99 -6.61 -1.12 10.62
CA ILE A 99 -6.67 -2.00 11.80
C ILE A 99 -5.51 -1.66 12.76
N ARG A 100 -4.27 -1.62 12.26
CA ARG A 100 -3.09 -1.33 13.09
C ARG A 100 -3.11 0.09 13.65
N SER A 101 -3.60 1.06 12.87
CA SER A 101 -3.75 2.44 13.34
C SER A 101 -4.77 2.52 14.48
N LYS A 102 -5.86 1.76 14.41
CA LYS A 102 -6.87 1.71 15.47
C LYS A 102 -6.32 1.02 16.72
N GLU A 103 -5.71 -0.15 16.58
CA GLU A 103 -5.07 -0.86 17.70
C GLU A 103 -4.02 0.01 18.41
N GLY A 104 -3.20 0.73 17.64
CA GLY A 104 -2.21 1.65 18.20
C GLY A 104 -2.84 2.81 18.97
N SER A 105 -3.98 3.33 18.51
CA SER A 105 -4.73 4.37 19.22
C SER A 105 -5.35 3.85 20.52
N GLU A 106 -5.93 2.65 20.50
CA GLU A 106 -6.54 2.02 21.68
C GLU A 106 -5.49 1.71 22.75
N GLN A 107 -4.31 1.20 22.34
CA GLN A 107 -3.19 0.96 23.26
C GLN A 107 -2.69 2.26 23.90
N LEU A 108 -2.65 3.36 23.15
CA LEU A 108 -2.23 4.66 23.66
C LEU A 108 -3.26 5.22 24.67
N GLU A 109 -4.55 5.02 24.41
CA GLU A 109 -5.62 5.40 25.33
C GLU A 109 -5.56 4.58 26.63
N GLU A 110 -5.36 3.27 26.54
CA GLU A 110 -5.19 2.39 27.71
C GLU A 110 -3.99 2.79 28.55
N GLN A 111 -2.84 3.06 27.93
CA GLN A 111 -1.65 3.53 28.64
C GLN A 111 -1.86 4.91 29.28
N SER A 112 -2.55 5.82 28.59
CA SER A 112 -2.90 7.14 29.14
C SER A 112 -3.81 7.03 30.37
N ALA A 113 -4.81 6.13 30.32
CA ALA A 113 -5.69 5.86 31.44
C ALA A 113 -4.93 5.24 32.63
N ALA A 114 -4.04 4.27 32.37
CA ALA A 114 -3.21 3.64 33.40
C ALA A 114 -2.29 4.65 34.11
N VAL A 115 -1.64 5.54 33.36
CA VAL A 115 -0.82 6.62 33.93
C VAL A 115 -1.66 7.56 34.77
N SER A 116 -2.86 7.95 34.31
CA SER A 116 -3.75 8.82 35.06
C SER A 116 -4.20 8.19 36.38
N ILE A 117 -4.56 6.90 36.38
CA ILE A 117 -4.91 6.17 37.60
C ILE A 117 -3.71 6.14 38.56
N PHE A 118 -2.51 5.85 38.08
CA PHE A 118 -1.31 5.81 38.91
C PHE A 118 -1.02 7.18 39.55
N LEU A 119 -1.16 8.26 38.79
CA LEU A 119 -0.98 9.63 39.30
C LEU A 119 -2.02 9.98 40.39
N CYS A 120 -3.28 9.62 40.16
CA CYS A 120 -4.36 9.85 41.13
C CYS A 120 -4.15 9.06 42.42
N VAL A 121 -3.76 7.79 42.33
CA VAL A 121 -3.47 6.95 43.51
C VAL A 121 -2.22 7.46 44.24
N GLY A 122 -1.17 7.85 43.52
CA GLY A 122 0.05 8.42 44.10
C GLY A 122 -0.21 9.73 44.86
N LEU A 123 -1.04 10.62 44.31
CA LEU A 123 -1.45 11.86 44.99
C LEU A 123 -2.32 11.58 46.23
N ALA A 124 -3.23 10.61 46.16
CA ALA A 124 -4.05 10.22 47.30
C ALA A 124 -3.20 9.69 48.46
N VAL A 125 -2.20 8.84 48.18
CA VAL A 125 -1.27 8.30 49.20
C VAL A 125 -0.40 9.41 49.83
N VAL A 126 0.10 10.36 49.03
CA VAL A 126 0.88 11.50 49.53
C VAL A 126 0.03 12.43 50.40
N SER A 127 -1.25 12.62 50.07
CA SER A 127 -2.15 13.45 50.87
C SER A 127 -2.48 12.78 52.21
N SER A 128 -2.80 11.48 52.22
CA SER A 128 -3.07 10.74 53.47
C SER A 128 -1.84 10.62 54.39
N SER A 129 -0.62 10.70 53.85
CA SER A 129 0.59 10.66 54.68
C SER A 129 0.91 11.99 55.39
N LYS A 130 0.34 13.13 54.93
CA LYS A 130 0.53 14.44 55.58
C LYS A 130 -0.40 14.67 56.77
N ASP A 131 -1.54 13.99 56.81
CA ASP A 131 -2.52 14.12 57.91
C ASP A 131 -2.18 13.23 59.12
N GLY A 132 -1.09 12.43 59.05
CA GLY A 132 -0.66 11.48 60.09
C GLY A 132 0.61 11.85 60.86
N GLN A 133 1.25 13.00 60.59
CA GLN A 133 2.37 13.52 61.38
C GLN A 133 1.91 14.77 62.15
N THR A 134 1.44 14.53 63.37
CA THR A 134 1.30 15.51 64.47
C THR A 134 2.64 16.11 64.86
#